data_AF-A0A1I3JLS0-F1
#
_entry.id   AF-A0A1I3JLS0-F1
#
_cell.length_a   1.000
_cell.length_b   1.000
_cell.length_c   1.000
_cell.angle_alpha   90.00
_cell.angle_beta   90.00
_cell.angle_gamma   90.00
#
_symmetry.space_group_name_H-M   'P 1'
#
loop_
_entity.id
_entity.type
_entity.pdbx_description
1 polymer ?
#
loop_
_entity_poly.entity_id
_entity_poly.type
_entity_poly.pdbx_seq_one_letter_code
_entity_poly.pdbx_strand_id
1 'polypeptide(L)'
;MKKNILPILCGISLIALGIQSQSTFAESVAVVNNSVFIVDNSVAGSQILVKNFTDGSPNSCLADAGLNVLGLEQGTIATDILVNNGTAVVTTFNNQISATDVKFVDVSSCLKDQILTVGQCIATFENGILSVPCVEYQNEIYSAVLEQRGNSMNWELKSSPLLNDRAKGHKHED
;
A
#
# COMPACT_ATOMS: atom_id res chain seq x y z
N MET A 1 -30.30 28.33 74.14
CA MET A 1 -31.06 29.34 73.37
C MET A 1 -30.21 29.79 72.18
N LYS A 2 -30.81 29.79 70.97
CA LYS A 2 -30.50 30.53 69.72
C LYS A 2 -29.04 30.46 69.18
N LYS A 3 -28.78 29.65 68.15
CA LYS A 3 -28.78 29.94 66.68
C LYS A 3 -27.66 30.89 66.24
N ASN A 4 -26.77 30.42 65.34
CA ASN A 4 -26.65 30.93 63.95
C ASN A 4 -25.64 30.06 63.16
N ILE A 5 -26.12 29.33 62.15
CA ILE A 5 -26.02 29.60 60.69
C ILE A 5 -24.69 29.10 60.10
N LEU A 6 -24.82 28.01 59.34
CA LEU A 6 -23.86 27.46 58.39
C LEU A 6 -23.66 28.43 57.21
N PRO A 7 -22.49 28.41 56.57
CA PRO A 7 -22.53 28.34 55.12
C PRO A 7 -21.78 27.13 54.58
N ILE A 8 -22.44 26.58 53.57
CA ILE A 8 -22.02 25.54 52.64
C ILE A 8 -20.68 25.93 52.01
N LEU A 9 -19.69 25.02 52.05
CA LEU A 9 -18.60 25.03 51.07
C LEU A 9 -18.67 23.74 50.26
N CYS A 10 -19.28 23.89 49.10
CA CYS A 10 -19.15 22.98 47.97
C CYS A 10 -17.71 23.10 47.45
N GLY A 11 -17.01 21.98 47.31
CA GLY A 11 -15.63 21.96 46.83
C GLY A 11 -15.29 20.55 46.37
N ILE A 12 -15.80 20.21 45.18
CA ILE A 12 -15.60 18.95 44.49
C ILE A 12 -14.08 18.78 44.26
N SER A 13 -13.44 17.95 45.07
CA SER A 13 -12.08 17.48 44.81
C SER A 13 -12.13 16.31 43.82
N LEU A 14 -12.27 16.64 42.53
CA LEU A 14 -12.04 15.73 41.40
C LEU A 14 -11.04 16.39 40.43
N ILE A 15 -9.82 16.65 40.91
CA ILE A 15 -8.70 17.04 40.05
C ILE A 15 -7.47 16.22 40.48
N ALA A 16 -7.52 14.91 40.31
CA ALA A 16 -6.34 14.05 40.43
C ALA A 16 -6.49 12.72 39.66
N LEU A 17 -7.31 12.69 38.61
CA LEU A 17 -7.18 11.66 37.59
C LEU A 17 -6.61 12.36 36.37
N GLY A 18 -5.29 12.32 36.28
CA GLY A 18 -4.54 12.72 35.11
C GLY A 18 -4.93 11.84 33.94
N ILE A 19 -6.04 12.18 33.29
CA ILE A 19 -6.30 11.80 31.91
C ILE A 19 -5.27 12.58 31.11
N GLN A 20 -4.02 12.09 31.09
CA GLN A 20 -3.14 12.37 29.99
C GLN A 20 -3.86 11.80 28.78
N SER A 21 -4.61 12.66 28.11
CA SER A 21 -5.13 12.41 26.77
C SER A 21 -3.91 12.27 25.88
N GLN A 22 -3.29 11.09 25.92
CA GLN A 22 -2.42 10.61 24.86
C GLN A 22 -3.35 10.45 23.67
N SER A 23 -3.51 11.52 22.92
CA SER A 23 -4.12 11.47 21.60
C SER A 23 -3.16 10.68 20.72
N THR A 24 -3.22 9.35 20.82
CA THR A 24 -2.57 8.45 19.89
C THR A 24 -3.35 8.56 18.60
N PHE A 25 -2.88 9.42 17.70
CA PHE A 25 -3.40 9.43 16.34
C PHE A 25 -3.06 8.08 15.70
N ALA A 26 -4.03 7.51 14.97
CA ALA A 26 -3.72 6.37 14.13
C ALA A 26 -2.66 6.79 13.09
N GLU A 27 -1.68 5.92 12.87
CA GLU A 27 -0.66 6.13 11.84
C GLU A 27 -1.31 6.07 10.45
N SER A 28 -0.80 6.84 9.49
CA SER A 28 -1.25 6.71 8.10
C SER A 28 -0.63 5.45 7.48
N VAL A 29 -1.43 4.73 6.69
CA VAL A 29 -1.11 3.44 6.12
C VAL A 29 -1.47 3.40 4.64
N ALA A 30 -0.54 2.92 3.81
CA ALA A 30 -0.80 2.54 2.43
C ALA A 30 -0.55 1.04 2.25
N VAL A 31 -1.38 0.37 1.46
CA VAL A 31 -1.22 -1.05 1.14
C VAL A 31 -1.12 -1.21 -0.37
N VAL A 32 -0.03 -1.82 -0.83
CA VAL A 32 0.20 -2.12 -2.25
C VAL A 32 0.80 -3.52 -2.36
N ASN A 33 0.23 -4.35 -3.22
CA ASN A 33 0.60 -5.76 -3.38
C ASN A 33 0.59 -6.49 -2.02
N ASN A 34 1.72 -7.12 -1.66
CA ASN A 34 1.88 -7.83 -0.40
C ASN A 34 2.60 -7.00 0.67
N SER A 35 2.62 -5.67 0.52
CA SER A 35 3.38 -4.75 1.37
C SER A 35 2.45 -3.70 1.99
N VAL A 36 2.62 -3.50 3.29
CA VAL A 36 1.94 -2.48 4.10
C VAL A 36 2.97 -1.44 4.51
N PHE A 37 2.76 -0.20 4.11
CA PHE A 37 3.61 0.95 4.41
C PHE A 37 2.95 1.79 5.49
N ILE A 38 3.66 2.08 6.56
CA ILE A 38 3.15 2.79 7.72
C ILE A 38 4.06 4.00 7.97
N VAL A 39 3.46 5.18 8.10
CA VAL A 39 4.19 6.38 8.52
C VAL A 39 4.27 6.40 10.04
N ASP A 40 5.50 6.30 10.55
CA ASP A 40 5.81 6.33 11.97
C ASP A 40 6.51 7.65 12.33
N ASN A 41 5.85 8.45 13.16
CA ASN A 41 6.35 9.73 13.67
C ASN A 41 6.96 9.61 15.07
N SER A 42 7.15 8.40 15.61
CA SER A 42 7.74 8.18 16.94
C SER A 42 9.23 8.51 16.99
N VAL A 43 9.90 8.54 15.83
CA VAL A 43 11.32 8.89 15.68
C VAL A 43 11.50 10.30 15.12
N ALA A 44 12.59 10.97 15.50
CA ALA A 44 12.93 12.28 14.97
C ALA A 44 13.14 12.21 13.45
N GLY A 45 12.48 13.11 12.72
CA GLY A 45 12.54 13.15 11.27
C GLY A 45 11.62 12.16 10.56
N SER A 46 10.79 11.39 11.29
CA SER A 46 9.82 10.40 10.81
C SER A 46 10.40 9.27 9.95
N GLN A 47 9.71 8.14 9.90
CA GLN A 47 10.12 7.00 9.10
C GLN A 47 8.95 6.28 8.44
N ILE A 48 9.25 5.50 7.41
CA ILE A 48 8.34 4.53 6.81
C ILE A 48 8.71 3.15 7.34
N LEU A 49 7.77 2.50 8.02
CA LEU A 49 7.85 1.09 8.36
C LEU A 49 7.18 0.27 7.26
N VAL A 50 7.79 -0.84 6.87
CA VAL A 50 7.19 -1.78 5.91
C VAL A 50 6.90 -3.11 6.59
N LYS A 51 5.72 -3.66 6.35
CA LYS A 51 5.29 -4.97 6.83
C LYS A 51 4.76 -5.83 5.69
N ASN A 52 4.89 -7.15 5.82
CA ASN A 52 4.25 -8.08 4.91
C ASN A 52 2.75 -8.13 5.18
N PHE A 53 1.93 -8.01 4.15
CA PHE A 53 0.46 -8.02 4.26
C PHE A 53 -0.08 -9.35 4.79
N THR A 54 0.59 -10.46 4.44
CA THR A 54 0.16 -11.83 4.77
C THR A 54 0.17 -12.15 6.26
N ASP A 55 1.15 -11.64 7.01
CA ASP A 55 1.39 -12.03 8.40
C ASP A 55 1.73 -10.86 9.34
N GLY A 56 1.82 -9.64 8.80
CA GLY A 56 2.19 -8.44 9.55
C GLY A 56 3.64 -8.42 10.02
N SER A 57 4.48 -9.36 9.57
CA SER A 57 5.91 -9.39 9.92
C SER A 57 6.66 -8.19 9.32
N PRO A 58 7.71 -7.69 9.97
CA PRO A 58 8.53 -6.61 9.40
C PRO A 58 9.18 -7.00 8.07
N ASN A 59 9.22 -6.06 7.13
CA ASN A 59 9.91 -6.18 5.86
C ASN A 59 11.05 -5.15 5.79
N SER A 60 12.29 -5.60 5.57
CA SER A 60 13.49 -4.75 5.62
C SER A 60 13.81 -4.03 4.30
N CYS A 61 12.95 -4.12 3.28
CA CYS A 61 13.21 -3.61 1.93
C CYS A 61 13.63 -2.13 1.83
N LEU A 62 13.19 -1.27 2.78
CA LEU A 62 13.67 0.12 2.88
C LEU A 62 14.81 0.31 3.88
N ALA A 63 14.78 -0.45 4.98
CA ALA A 63 15.77 -0.33 6.05
C ALA A 63 17.17 -0.71 5.56
N ASP A 64 17.27 -1.78 4.76
CA ASP A 64 18.54 -2.25 4.21
C ASP A 64 19.14 -1.25 3.20
N ALA A 65 18.30 -0.44 2.56
CA ALA A 65 18.69 0.63 1.65
C ALA A 65 18.92 1.98 2.36
N GLY A 66 18.61 2.09 3.66
CA GLY A 66 18.65 3.34 4.40
C GLY A 66 17.62 4.39 3.93
N LEU A 67 16.58 3.96 3.21
CA LEU A 67 15.55 4.83 2.64
C LEU A 67 14.31 4.97 3.54
N ASN A 68 14.28 4.27 4.67
CA ASN A 68 13.15 4.28 5.59
C ASN A 68 13.03 5.60 6.37
N VAL A 69 14.12 6.34 6.58
CA VAL A 69 14.11 7.61 7.34
C VAL A 69 13.85 8.78 6.41
N LEU A 70 12.85 9.61 6.72
CA LEU A 70 12.42 10.71 5.86
C LEU A 70 13.26 11.98 6.00
N GLY A 71 14.01 12.10 7.11
CA GLY A 71 14.89 13.24 7.37
C GLY A 71 14.14 14.57 7.47
N LEU A 72 12.93 14.55 8.03
CA LEU A 72 12.11 15.75 8.16
C LEU A 72 12.73 16.77 9.13
N GLU A 73 12.55 18.05 8.83
CA GLU A 73 13.02 19.15 9.66
C GLU A 73 12.27 19.22 10.98
N GLN A 74 12.86 19.91 11.97
CA GLN A 74 12.22 20.12 13.27
C GLN A 74 10.84 20.76 13.11
N GLY A 75 9.84 20.26 13.85
CA GLY A 75 8.46 20.75 13.76
C GLY A 75 7.68 20.25 12.54
N THR A 76 8.32 19.46 11.66
CA THR A 76 7.66 18.79 10.54
C THR A 76 7.31 17.35 10.91
N ILE A 77 6.06 16.96 10.65
CA ILE A 77 5.59 15.58 10.81
C ILE A 77 5.07 15.06 9.47
N ALA A 78 5.15 13.74 9.27
CA ALA A 78 4.47 13.08 8.17
C ALA A 78 3.01 12.81 8.57
N THR A 79 2.08 13.08 7.67
CA THR A 79 0.63 13.10 7.95
C THR A 79 -0.14 12.08 7.13
N ASP A 80 0.36 11.76 5.92
CA ASP A 80 -0.29 10.80 5.04
C ASP A 80 0.72 10.11 4.12
N ILE A 81 0.37 8.95 3.59
CA ILE A 81 1.17 8.21 2.62
C ILE A 81 0.31 7.61 1.52
N LEU A 82 0.77 7.79 0.29
CA LEU A 82 0.29 7.09 -0.89
C LEU A 82 1.47 6.38 -1.54
N VAL A 83 1.25 5.19 -2.08
CA VAL A 83 2.26 4.50 -2.91
C VAL A 83 1.73 4.37 -4.33
N ASN A 84 2.49 4.86 -5.30
CA ASN A 84 2.15 4.78 -6.71
C ASN A 84 3.40 4.43 -7.54
N ASN A 85 3.31 3.38 -8.35
CA ASN A 85 4.34 2.97 -9.30
C ASN A 85 5.77 2.97 -8.72
N GLY A 86 5.97 2.32 -7.56
CA GLY A 86 7.29 2.24 -6.92
C GLY A 86 7.72 3.49 -6.16
N THR A 87 6.90 4.53 -6.07
CA THR A 87 7.20 5.74 -5.29
C THR A 87 6.18 5.92 -4.17
N ALA A 88 6.66 6.07 -2.93
CA ALA A 88 5.86 6.57 -1.82
C ALA A 88 5.86 8.10 -1.83
N VAL A 89 4.67 8.68 -1.86
CA VAL A 89 4.41 10.11 -1.69
C VAL A 89 3.91 10.30 -0.27
N VAL A 90 4.73 10.94 0.57
CA VAL A 90 4.43 11.20 1.97
C VAL A 90 4.09 12.67 2.15
N THR A 91 2.86 12.98 2.52
CA THR A 91 2.44 14.35 2.83
C THR A 91 2.98 14.75 4.19
N THR A 92 3.61 15.91 4.29
CA THR A 92 4.18 16.43 5.53
C THR A 92 3.52 17.75 5.93
N PHE A 93 3.54 18.05 7.23
CA PHE A 93 3.05 19.31 7.77
C PHE A 93 4.05 19.88 8.77
N ASN A 94 4.46 21.12 8.56
CA ASN A 94 5.30 21.87 9.48
C ASN A 94 4.45 22.80 10.34
N ASN A 95 4.46 22.59 11.66
CA ASN A 95 3.64 23.37 12.60
C ASN A 95 4.17 24.78 12.88
N GLN A 96 5.45 25.05 12.64
CA GLN A 96 6.07 26.35 12.91
C GLN A 96 5.74 27.35 11.81
N ILE A 97 5.76 26.90 10.55
CA ILE A 97 5.43 27.74 9.39
C ILE A 97 4.03 27.48 8.82
N SER A 98 3.28 26.52 9.39
CA SER A 98 1.93 26.13 8.94
C SER A 98 1.85 25.80 7.45
N ALA A 99 2.82 25.01 6.97
CA ALA A 99 2.94 24.65 5.56
C ALA A 99 2.83 23.13 5.38
N THR A 100 2.21 22.73 4.26
CA THR A 100 2.15 21.35 3.79
C THR A 100 3.11 21.17 2.63
N ASP A 101 3.83 20.05 2.62
CA ASP A 101 4.74 19.66 1.54
C ASP A 101 4.66 18.15 1.31
N VAL A 102 5.47 17.62 0.39
CA VAL A 102 5.57 16.19 0.09
C VAL A 102 7.01 15.71 0.10
N LYS A 103 7.22 14.49 0.61
CA LYS A 103 8.46 13.73 0.44
C LYS A 103 8.22 12.55 -0.47
N PHE A 104 9.14 12.35 -1.41
CA PHE A 104 9.15 11.21 -2.31
C PHE A 104 10.21 10.21 -1.84
N VAL A 105 9.82 8.94 -1.73
CA VAL A 105 10.72 7.85 -1.37
C VAL A 105 10.56 6.75 -2.41
N ASP A 106 11.67 6.27 -2.98
CA ASP A 106 11.66 5.09 -3.83
C ASP A 106 11.40 3.85 -2.97
N VAL A 107 10.28 3.18 -3.25
CA VAL A 107 9.83 1.96 -2.59
C VAL A 107 9.70 0.79 -3.57
N SER A 108 10.22 0.93 -4.79
CA SER A 108 10.12 -0.10 -5.84
C SER A 108 10.68 -1.45 -5.38
N SER A 109 11.75 -1.46 -4.57
CA SER A 109 12.33 -2.66 -3.97
C SER A 109 11.37 -3.41 -3.03
N CYS A 110 10.39 -2.72 -2.45
CA CYS A 110 9.37 -3.26 -1.55
C CYS A 110 8.15 -3.79 -2.29
N LEU A 111 8.01 -3.46 -3.57
CA LEU A 111 6.90 -3.90 -4.40
C LEU A 111 7.22 -5.16 -5.20
N LYS A 112 8.37 -5.80 -4.92
CA LYS A 112 8.85 -7.01 -5.62
C LYS A 112 7.70 -7.94 -5.94
N ASP A 113 7.69 -8.33 -7.20
CA ASP A 113 6.57 -8.96 -7.89
C ASP A 113 5.99 -10.10 -7.07
N GLN A 114 4.67 -10.22 -7.20
CA GLN A 114 3.91 -11.38 -6.75
C GLN A 114 4.68 -12.63 -7.23
N ILE A 115 5.30 -13.37 -6.31
CA ILE A 115 5.88 -14.67 -6.65
C ILE A 115 4.69 -15.55 -7.01
N LEU A 116 4.37 -15.61 -8.29
CA LEU A 116 3.43 -16.59 -8.81
C LEU A 116 4.13 -17.92 -8.59
N THR A 117 3.61 -18.69 -7.63
CA THR A 117 4.13 -20.05 -7.41
C THR A 117 4.05 -20.77 -8.75
N VAL A 118 5.07 -21.55 -9.11
CA VAL A 118 5.18 -22.19 -10.43
C VAL A 118 3.88 -22.91 -10.82
N GLY A 119 3.15 -23.48 -9.86
CA GLY A 119 1.83 -24.10 -10.05
C GLY A 119 0.71 -23.17 -10.54
N GLN A 120 0.78 -21.87 -10.27
CA GLN A 120 -0.16 -20.84 -10.72
C GLN A 120 0.13 -20.34 -12.15
N CYS A 121 1.34 -20.57 -12.67
CA CYS A 121 1.74 -20.19 -14.04
C CYS A 121 2.14 -21.38 -14.92
N ILE A 122 1.55 -22.56 -14.71
CA ILE A 122 1.72 -23.69 -15.63
C ILE A 122 0.73 -23.54 -16.77
N ALA A 123 1.23 -23.47 -18.00
CA ALA A 123 0.38 -23.61 -19.17
C ALA A 123 -0.11 -25.06 -19.28
N THR A 124 -1.42 -25.25 -19.36
CA THR A 124 -2.03 -26.58 -19.49
C THR A 124 -2.57 -26.79 -20.90
N PHE A 125 -2.39 -27.99 -21.43
CA PHE A 125 -2.97 -28.41 -22.70
C PHE A 125 -3.86 -29.62 -22.50
N GLU A 126 -5.16 -29.47 -22.78
CA GLU A 126 -6.13 -30.56 -22.67
C GLU A 126 -7.21 -30.41 -23.75
N ASN A 127 -7.54 -31.52 -24.42
CA ASN A 127 -8.63 -31.58 -25.40
C ASN A 127 -8.58 -30.51 -26.51
N GLY A 128 -7.38 -30.17 -27.01
CA GLY A 128 -7.24 -29.13 -28.03
C GLY A 128 -7.27 -27.71 -27.49
N ILE A 129 -7.25 -27.50 -26.17
CA ILE A 129 -7.26 -26.18 -25.54
C ILE A 129 -5.95 -25.96 -24.79
N LEU A 130 -5.25 -24.88 -25.14
CA LEU A 130 -4.07 -24.39 -24.42
C LEU A 130 -4.47 -23.21 -23.54
N SER A 131 -4.35 -23.38 -22.22
CA SER A 131 -4.62 -22.33 -21.23
C SER A 131 -3.32 -21.77 -20.69
N VAL A 132 -3.12 -20.46 -20.80
CA VAL A 132 -1.93 -19.74 -20.31
C VAL A 132 -2.40 -18.75 -19.23
N PRO A 133 -2.25 -19.06 -17.94
CA PRO A 133 -2.85 -18.28 -16.85
C PRO A 133 -2.14 -16.96 -16.52
N CYS A 134 -0.92 -16.75 -17.03
CA CYS A 134 -0.07 -15.60 -16.68
C CYS A 134 0.45 -14.91 -17.95
N VAL A 135 -0.40 -14.14 -18.61
CA VAL A 135 -0.03 -13.28 -19.73
C VAL A 135 -0.01 -11.83 -19.24
N GLU A 136 1.16 -11.21 -19.27
CA GLU A 136 1.32 -9.79 -18.94
C GLU A 136 0.98 -8.92 -20.15
N TYR A 137 0.16 -7.89 -19.93
CA TYR A 137 -0.14 -6.84 -20.91
C TYR A 137 -0.46 -5.54 -20.18
N GLN A 138 0.19 -4.45 -20.58
CA GLN A 138 0.02 -3.12 -19.94
C GLN A 138 0.15 -3.18 -18.40
N ASN A 139 1.10 -3.97 -17.89
CA ASN A 139 1.36 -4.19 -16.47
C ASN A 139 0.22 -4.87 -15.69
N GLU A 140 -0.76 -5.46 -16.38
CA GLU A 140 -1.77 -6.32 -15.78
C GLU A 140 -1.57 -7.78 -16.22
N ILE A 141 -1.96 -8.73 -15.36
CA ILE A 141 -1.81 -10.18 -15.59
C ILE A 141 -3.19 -10.78 -15.91
N TYR A 142 -3.26 -11.48 -17.03
CA TYR A 142 -4.49 -12.12 -17.53
C TYR A 142 -4.29 -13.59 -17.86
N SER A 143 -5.40 -14.32 -17.88
CA SER A 143 -5.45 -15.66 -18.48
C SER A 143 -5.82 -15.57 -19.96
N ALA A 144 -5.07 -16.28 -20.81
CA ALA A 144 -5.39 -16.48 -22.22
C ALA A 144 -5.81 -17.93 -22.47
N VAL A 145 -6.83 -18.12 -23.29
CA VAL A 145 -7.28 -19.45 -23.74
C VAL A 145 -7.18 -19.51 -25.26
N LEU A 146 -6.44 -20.50 -25.74
CA LEU A 146 -6.19 -20.75 -27.15
C LEU A 146 -6.78 -22.12 -27.54
N GLU A 147 -7.41 -22.20 -28.71
CA GLU A 147 -7.91 -23.46 -29.27
C GLU A 147 -7.01 -23.92 -30.41
N GLN A 148 -6.82 -25.24 -30.50
CA GLN A 148 -6.02 -25.88 -31.52
C GLN A 148 -6.73 -25.79 -32.88
N ARG A 149 -6.00 -25.33 -33.90
CA ARG A 149 -6.48 -25.27 -35.27
C ARG A 149 -6.15 -26.57 -36.01
N GLY A 150 -7.18 -27.39 -36.22
CA GLY A 150 -7.06 -28.68 -36.91
C GLY A 150 -6.08 -29.63 -36.20
N ASN A 151 -5.30 -30.41 -36.94
CA ASN A 151 -4.33 -31.37 -36.39
C ASN A 151 -2.91 -30.81 -36.27
N SER A 152 -2.73 -29.50 -36.42
CA SER A 152 -1.42 -28.83 -36.37
C SER A 152 -1.19 -28.17 -35.01
N MET A 153 0.07 -27.92 -34.64
CA MET A 153 0.45 -27.13 -33.44
C MET A 153 0.27 -25.62 -33.69
N ASN A 154 -0.84 -25.25 -34.34
CA ASN A 154 -1.24 -23.88 -34.58
C ASN A 154 -2.40 -23.56 -33.63
N TRP A 155 -2.34 -22.38 -33.00
CA TRP A 155 -3.25 -21.98 -31.94
C TRP A 155 -4.00 -20.73 -32.36
N GLU A 156 -5.32 -20.73 -32.21
CA GLU A 156 -6.16 -19.54 -32.39
C GLU A 156 -6.61 -19.02 -31.02
N LEU A 157 -6.47 -17.71 -30.81
CA LEU A 157 -6.90 -17.06 -29.57
C LEU A 157 -8.44 -17.04 -29.50
N LYS A 158 -9.00 -17.78 -28.55
CA LYS A 158 -10.47 -17.88 -28.36
C LYS A 158 -11.01 -16.77 -27.49
N SER A 159 -10.34 -16.51 -26.38
CA SER A 159 -10.78 -15.52 -25.40
C SER A 159 -9.61 -14.99 -24.60
N SER A 160 -9.66 -13.68 -24.38
CA SER A 160 -8.77 -12.95 -23.49
C SER A 160 -9.42 -11.61 -23.15
N PRO A 161 -9.26 -11.07 -21.93
CA PRO A 161 -9.60 -9.68 -21.61
C PRO A 161 -8.94 -8.68 -22.57
N LEU A 162 -7.79 -9.06 -23.14
CA LEU A 162 -7.00 -8.31 -24.12
C LEU A 162 -7.71 -8.01 -25.44
N LEU A 163 -8.75 -8.79 -25.77
CA LEU A 163 -9.44 -8.69 -27.06
C LEU A 163 -10.44 -7.53 -27.14
N ASN A 164 -10.86 -6.96 -26.01
CA ASN A 164 -11.82 -5.86 -26.03
C ASN A 164 -11.23 -4.55 -26.57
N ASP A 165 -9.90 -4.38 -26.56
CA ASP A 165 -9.30 -3.09 -26.88
C ASP A 165 -8.64 -2.97 -28.26
N ARG A 166 -8.23 -4.05 -28.98
CA ARG A 166 -7.46 -3.87 -30.24
C ARG A 166 -7.62 -4.85 -31.40
N ALA A 167 -8.55 -5.80 -31.40
CA ALA A 167 -8.71 -6.71 -32.56
C ALA A 167 -9.57 -6.16 -33.72
N LYS A 168 -9.95 -4.87 -33.72
CA LYS A 168 -10.78 -4.24 -34.78
C LYS A 168 -10.00 -3.54 -35.91
N GLY A 169 -8.66 -3.51 -35.87
CA GLY A 169 -7.92 -2.53 -36.69
C GLY A 169 -6.64 -2.98 -37.38
N HIS A 170 -6.16 -4.22 -37.21
CA HIS A 170 -4.98 -4.68 -37.95
C HIS A 170 -5.41 -5.73 -38.97
N LYS A 171 -5.68 -5.25 -40.19
CA LYS A 171 -5.59 -6.08 -41.37
C LYS A 171 -4.11 -6.45 -41.51
N HIS A 172 -3.82 -7.75 -41.46
CA HIS A 172 -2.59 -8.26 -42.04
C HIS A 172 -2.63 -7.93 -43.53
N GLU A 173 -1.71 -7.08 -44.00
CA GLU A 173 -1.37 -7.05 -45.42
C GLU A 173 -0.51 -8.29 -45.69
N ASP A 174 -0.91 -9.05 -46.71
CA ASP A 174 -0.25 -10.25 -47.23
C ASP A 174 1.13 -9.95 -47.85
#